data_AF-A0A806IZS3-F1
#
_entry.id   AF-A0A806IZS3-F1
#
_cell.length_a   1.000
_cell.length_b   1.000
_cell.length_c   1.000
_cell.angle_alpha   90.00
_cell.angle_beta   90.00
_cell.angle_gamma   90.00
#
_symmetry.space_group_name_H-M   'P 1'
#
loop_
_entity.id
_entity.type
_entity.pdbx_description
1 polymer ?
#
loop_
_entity_poly.entity_id
_entity_poly.type
_entity_poly.pdbx_seq_one_letter_code
_entity_poly.pdbx_strand_id
1 'polypeptide(L)' 'MKLTKFALGLVATAVLAGCSTSTSVATQSDKLIIAHRGASGYLPEHTLESKALAFGQQADYLE' A
#
# COMPACT_ATOMS: atom_id res chain seq x y z
N MET A 1 -45.32 23.32 4.46
CA MET A 1 -44.19 23.07 3.53
C MET A 1 -42.79 23.23 4.15
N LYS A 2 -42.62 23.79 5.37
CA LYS A 2 -41.29 23.92 6.00
C LYS A 2 -40.89 22.68 6.83
N LEU A 3 -41.87 21.98 7.41
CA LEU A 3 -41.66 20.77 8.23
C LEU A 3 -41.19 19.55 7.41
N THR A 4 -41.72 19.37 6.19
CA THR A 4 -41.34 18.25 5.31
C THR A 4 -39.92 18.38 4.75
N LYS A 5 -39.43 19.62 4.59
CA LYS A 5 -38.05 19.90 4.19
C LYS A 5 -37.04 19.57 5.29
N PHE A 6 -37.41 19.78 6.56
CA PHE A 6 -36.60 19.40 7.71
C PHE A 6 -36.52 17.89 7.91
N ALA A 7 -37.66 17.18 7.75
CA ALA A 7 -37.70 15.73 7.81
C ALA A 7 -36.85 15.07 6.70
N LEU A 8 -36.88 15.62 5.48
CA LEU A 8 -36.08 15.11 4.36
C LEU A 8 -34.56 15.30 4.60
N GLY A 9 -34.17 16.41 5.25
CA GLY A 9 -32.78 16.66 5.64
C GLY A 9 -32.27 15.68 6.71
N LEU A 10 -33.12 15.33 7.69
CA LEU A 10 -32.78 14.37 8.76
C LEU A 10 -32.60 12.94 8.23
N VAL A 11 -33.39 12.55 7.23
CA VAL A 11 -33.26 11.23 6.58
C VAL A 11 -31.97 11.15 5.76
N ALA A 12 -31.60 12.23 5.07
CA ALA A 12 -30.37 12.26 4.25
C ALA A 12 -29.09 12.12 5.09
N THR A 13 -29.05 12.71 6.30
CA THR A 13 -27.90 12.58 7.21
C THR A 13 -27.81 11.21 7.88
N ALA A 14 -28.94 10.54 8.13
CA ALA A 14 -28.97 9.18 8.67
C ALA A 14 -28.45 8.12 7.68
N VAL A 15 -28.69 8.30 6.38
CA VAL A 15 -28.20 7.38 5.33
C VAL A 15 -26.69 7.44 5.16
N LEU A 16 -26.07 8.62 5.29
CA LEU A 16 -24.62 8.77 5.19
C LEU A 16 -23.86 8.20 6.40
N ALA A 17 -24.49 8.20 7.58
CA ALA A 17 -23.88 7.66 8.81
C ALA A 17 -23.87 6.11 8.88
N GLY A 18 -24.63 5.42 8.03
CA GLY A 18 -24.73 3.95 8.02
C GLY A 18 -23.67 3.24 7.18
N CYS A 19 -22.81 3.96 6.46
CA CYS A 19 -21.75 3.35 5.65
C CYS A 19 -20.56 2.96 6.53
N SER A 20 -20.68 1.81 7.21
CA SER A 20 -19.57 1.18 7.91
C SER A 20 -18.57 0.65 6.88
N THR A 21 -17.48 1.38 6.66
CA THR A 21 -16.34 0.88 5.87
C THR A 21 -15.70 -0.29 6.60
N SER A 22 -16.04 -1.51 6.22
CA SER A 22 -15.34 -2.72 6.66
C SER A 22 -13.93 -2.71 6.06
N THR A 23 -12.99 -2.07 6.74
CA THR A 23 -11.57 -2.13 6.37
C THR A 23 -11.09 -3.56 6.60
N SER A 24 -11.05 -4.35 5.54
CA SER A 24 -10.42 -5.65 5.54
C SER A 24 -8.95 -5.44 5.86
N VAL A 25 -8.52 -5.78 7.08
CA VAL A 25 -7.10 -5.81 7.43
C VAL A 25 -6.52 -7.00 6.67
N ALA A 26 -6.04 -6.75 5.45
CA ALA A 26 -5.20 -7.71 4.78
C ALA A 26 -3.98 -7.93 5.66
N THR A 27 -3.73 -9.17 6.07
CA THR A 27 -2.49 -9.53 6.75
C THR A 27 -1.35 -9.22 5.78
N GLN A 28 -0.69 -8.10 5.99
CA GLN A 28 0.48 -7.71 5.21
C GLN A 28 1.59 -8.69 5.59
N SER A 29 1.72 -9.77 4.83
CA SER A 29 2.94 -10.55 4.85
C SER A 29 4.00 -9.68 4.19
N ASP A 30 4.89 -9.11 5.00
CA ASP A 30 6.05 -8.38 4.50
C ASP A 30 6.85 -9.34 3.62
N LYS A 31 6.77 -9.11 2.30
CA LYS A 31 7.49 -9.91 1.32
C LYS A 31 8.95 -9.47 1.36
N LEU A 32 9.86 -10.41 1.56
CA LEU A 32 11.28 -10.16 1.45
C LEU A 32 11.68 -9.99 -0.02
N ILE A 33 12.43 -8.93 -0.30
CA ILE A 33 13.09 -8.62 -1.56
C ILE A 33 14.56 -9.01 -1.42
N ILE A 34 14.97 -10.09 -2.10
CA ILE A 34 16.36 -10.56 -2.12
C ILE A 34 16.96 -10.25 -3.49
N ALA A 35 18.01 -9.43 -3.53
CA ALA A 35 18.72 -9.12 -4.75
C ALA A 35 19.71 -10.24 -5.09
N HIS A 36 19.25 -11.18 -5.93
CA HIS A 36 20.04 -12.31 -6.41
C HIS A 36 21.25 -11.83 -7.23
N ARG A 37 22.45 -12.00 -6.67
CA ARG A 37 23.75 -11.59 -7.22
C ARG A 37 23.89 -10.07 -7.41
N GLY A 38 23.17 -9.30 -6.60
CA GLY A 38 22.99 -7.85 -6.73
C GLY A 38 21.88 -7.44 -7.71
N ALA A 39 21.95 -6.24 -8.27
CA ALA A 39 21.06 -5.74 -9.32
C ALA A 39 21.43 -6.32 -10.70
N SER A 40 21.49 -7.65 -10.82
CA SER A 40 22.04 -8.39 -11.97
C SER A 40 21.35 -8.14 -13.31
N GLY A 41 20.08 -7.69 -13.31
CA GLY A 41 19.38 -7.23 -14.51
C GLY A 41 19.85 -5.86 -15.03
N TYR A 42 20.61 -5.12 -14.23
CA TYR A 42 21.06 -3.76 -14.53
C TYR A 42 22.59 -3.64 -14.65
N LEU A 43 23.34 -4.39 -13.83
CA LEU A 43 24.81 -4.36 -13.76
C LEU A 43 25.38 -5.78 -13.71
N PRO A 44 26.66 -5.98 -14.05
CA PRO A 44 27.29 -7.30 -13.95
C PRO A 44 27.12 -7.90 -12.55
N GLU A 45 26.60 -9.11 -12.50
CA GLU A 45 26.39 -9.94 -11.30
C GLU A 45 27.67 -10.13 -10.46
N HIS A 46 27.50 -10.27 -9.14
CA HIS A 46 28.59 -10.41 -8.16
C HIS A 46 29.64 -9.29 -8.14
N THR A 47 29.31 -8.10 -8.64
CA THR A 47 30.18 -6.91 -8.51
C THR A 47 29.77 -6.02 -7.33
N LEU A 48 30.68 -5.16 -6.86
CA LEU A 48 30.37 -4.19 -5.80
C LEU A 48 29.34 -3.17 -6.28
N GLU A 49 29.42 -2.77 -7.55
CA GLU A 49 28.51 -1.83 -8.20
C GLU A 49 27.09 -2.39 -8.25
N SER A 50 26.94 -3.68 -8.61
CA SER A 50 25.64 -4.36 -8.63
C SER A 50 25.01 -4.48 -7.25
N LYS A 51 25.82 -4.79 -6.21
CA LYS A 51 25.36 -4.81 -4.81
C LYS A 51 25.05 -3.41 -4.28
N ALA A 52 25.83 -2.40 -4.65
CA ALA A 52 25.59 -1.01 -4.28
C ALA A 52 24.28 -0.47 -4.89
N LEU A 53 24.00 -0.79 -6.15
CA LEU A 53 22.73 -0.44 -6.78
C LEU A 53 21.55 -1.14 -6.11
N ALA A 54 21.65 -2.44 -5.83
CA ALA A 54 20.61 -3.18 -5.11
C ALA A 54 20.34 -2.60 -3.70
N PHE A 55 21.39 -2.17 -3.00
CA PHE A 55 21.26 -1.46 -1.73
C PHE A 55 20.54 -0.11 -1.91
N GLY A 56 20.89 0.68 -2.93
CA GLY A 56 20.20 1.92 -3.27
C GLY A 56 18.75 1.74 -3.68
N GLN A 57 18.39 0.57 -4.22
CA GLN A 57 17.02 0.15 -4.54
C GLN A 57 16.27 -0.43 -3.33
N GLN A 58 16.90 -0.44 -2.14
CA GLN A 58 16.29 -0.88 -0.89
C GLN A 58 15.90 -2.36 -0.89
N ALA A 59 16.72 -3.23 -1.47
CA ALA A 59 16.58 -4.67 -1.27
C ALA A 59 16.78 -5.02 0.22
N ASP A 60 15.96 -5.94 0.74
CA ASP A 60 16.06 -6.38 2.14
C ASP A 60 17.35 -7.19 2.37
N TYR A 61 17.77 -7.97 1.36
CA TYR A 61 18.99 -8.76 1.39
C TYR A 61 19.75 -8.69 0.06
N LEU A 62 21.07 -8.81 0.16
CA LEU A 62 21.98 -8.97 -0.97
C LEU A 62 22.52 -10.40 -0.97
N GLU A 63 22.36 -11.10 -2.09
CA GLU A 63 22.97 -12.42 -2.34
C GLU A 63 24.18 -12.25 -3.29
#